data_AF-A0A350FXE9-F1
#
_entry.id   AF-A0A350FXE9-F1
#
_cell.length_a   1.000
_cell.length_b   1.000
_cell.length_c   1.000
_cell.angle_alpha   90.00
_cell.angle_beta   90.00
_cell.angle_gamma   90.00
#
_symmetry.space_group_name_H-M   'P 1'
#
loop_
_entity.id
_entity.type
_entity.pdbx_description
1 polymer ?
#
loop_
_entity_poly.entity_id
_entity_poly.type
_entity_poly.pdbx_seq_one_letter_code
_entity_poly.pdbx_strand_id
1 'polypeptide(L)'
;SANLLLDELFGAKIVNVTDRKDRDRILQETFDNAVSEGKKPYLVPYGGSSPTGALGYAFAMEEFMNQKVHADWIVFGTSSGGTHAGLVLGQRVFGFNGKVLGISIDEPEEWLKNHVSALASDASERLGKRIDFTPDEVLANENYC
;
A
#
# COMPACT_ATOMS: atom_id res chain seq x y z
N SER A 1 -12.54 18.52 -2.43
CA SER A 1 -13.09 17.48 -1.52
C SER A 1 -12.96 17.97 -0.08
N ALA A 2 -13.61 17.33 0.89
CA ALA A 2 -13.41 17.67 2.31
C ALA A 2 -11.94 17.49 2.76
N ASN A 3 -11.24 16.51 2.19
CA ASN A 3 -9.81 16.27 2.50
C ASN A 3 -8.92 17.44 2.04
N LEU A 4 -9.14 17.98 0.84
CA LEU A 4 -8.35 19.12 0.35
C LEU A 4 -8.48 20.35 1.27
N LEU A 5 -9.68 20.60 1.81
CA LEU A 5 -9.88 21.67 2.79
C LEU A 5 -9.06 21.42 4.07
N LEU A 6 -8.98 20.17 4.54
CA LEU A 6 -8.15 19.83 5.69
C LEU A 6 -6.67 20.03 5.40
N ASP A 7 -6.20 19.67 4.21
CA ASP A 7 -4.81 19.89 3.78
C ASP A 7 -4.45 21.39 3.83
N GLU A 8 -5.34 22.25 3.33
CA GLU A 8 -5.19 23.70 3.40
C GLU A 8 -5.18 24.22 4.86
N LEU A 9 -6.09 23.73 5.71
CA LEU A 9 -6.17 24.11 7.12
C LEU A 9 -4.92 23.70 7.92
N PHE A 10 -4.30 22.56 7.58
CA PHE A 10 -3.06 22.10 8.19
C PHE A 10 -1.81 22.76 7.57
N GLY A 11 -1.97 23.64 6.58
CA GLY A 11 -0.86 24.38 5.97
C GLY A 11 -0.03 23.56 4.99
N ALA A 12 -0.59 22.51 4.41
CA ALA A 12 0.08 21.73 3.37
C ALA A 12 0.29 22.59 2.10
N LYS A 13 1.46 22.48 1.48
CA LYS A 13 1.70 23.06 0.15
C LYS A 13 1.11 22.13 -0.91
N ILE A 14 0.03 22.58 -1.55
CA ILE A 14 -0.63 21.81 -2.60
C ILE A 14 0.10 21.99 -3.94
N VAL A 15 0.51 20.87 -4.54
CA VAL A 15 1.07 20.81 -5.89
C VAL A 15 0.05 20.14 -6.80
N ASN A 16 -0.51 20.91 -7.74
CA ASN A 16 -1.53 20.40 -8.66
C ASN A 16 -0.88 19.62 -9.80
N VAL A 17 -1.50 18.48 -10.13
CA VAL A 17 -1.10 17.60 -11.23
C VAL A 17 -2.26 17.57 -12.22
N THR A 18 -2.02 17.98 -13.47
CA THR A 18 -3.06 18.06 -14.51
C THR A 18 -3.45 16.69 -15.06
N ASP A 19 -2.49 15.77 -15.19
CA ASP A 19 -2.69 14.43 -15.72
C ASP A 19 -2.15 13.39 -14.74
N ARG A 20 -2.97 12.37 -14.42
CA ARG A 20 -2.60 11.30 -13.47
C ARG A 20 -1.27 10.64 -13.82
N LYS A 21 -0.92 10.54 -15.11
CA LYS A 21 0.35 9.92 -15.55
C LYS A 21 1.59 10.70 -15.10
N ASP A 22 1.46 11.99 -14.84
CA ASP A 22 2.56 12.87 -14.44
C ASP A 22 2.79 12.89 -12.92
N ARG A 23 1.91 12.24 -12.13
CA ARG A 23 1.94 12.27 -10.67
C ARG A 23 3.30 11.89 -10.11
N ASP A 24 3.86 10.76 -10.53
CA ASP A 24 5.09 10.23 -9.92
C ASP A 24 6.32 11.06 -10.33
N ARG A 25 6.33 11.58 -11.58
CA ARG A 25 7.34 12.52 -12.05
C ARG A 25 7.30 13.83 -11.24
N ILE A 26 6.12 14.42 -11.08
CA ILE A 26 5.95 15.69 -10.34
C ILE A 26 6.25 15.50 -8.84
N LEU A 27 5.91 14.35 -8.27
CA LEU A 27 6.29 13.99 -6.90
C LEU A 27 7.82 14.00 -6.74
N GLN A 28 8.53 13.35 -7.66
CA GLN A 28 10.00 13.31 -7.63
C GLN A 28 10.60 14.70 -7.83
N GLU A 29 10.13 15.48 -8.81
CA GLU A 29 10.58 16.86 -9.03
C GLU A 29 10.36 17.74 -7.78
N THR A 30 9.22 17.56 -7.10
CA THR A 30 8.91 18.30 -5.87
C THR A 30 9.88 17.94 -4.74
N PHE A 31 10.22 16.65 -4.60
CA PHE A 31 11.21 16.18 -3.65
C PHE A 31 12.60 16.75 -3.96
N ASP A 32 13.05 16.64 -5.20
CA ASP A 32 14.38 17.11 -5.64
C ASP A 32 14.52 18.63 -5.46
N ASN A 33 13.46 19.40 -5.75
CA ASN A 33 13.43 20.84 -5.52
C ASN A 33 13.52 21.17 -4.03
N ALA A 34 12.83 20.44 -3.15
CA ALA A 34 12.96 20.65 -1.71
C ALA A 34 14.38 20.33 -1.21
N VAL A 35 15.02 19.28 -1.75
CA VAL A 35 16.43 18.96 -1.46
C VAL A 35 17.37 20.08 -1.93
N SER A 36 17.18 20.62 -3.14
CA SER A 36 18.03 21.70 -3.68
C SER A 36 17.89 23.01 -2.92
N GLU A 37 16.74 23.25 -2.28
CA GLU A 37 16.50 24.34 -1.33
C GLU A 37 17.13 24.09 0.06
N GLY A 38 17.88 23.00 0.25
CA GLY A 38 18.55 22.66 1.50
C GLY A 38 17.64 22.01 2.56
N LYS A 39 16.42 21.59 2.18
CA LYS A 39 15.51 20.86 3.09
C LYS A 39 15.88 19.38 3.14
N LYS A 40 15.24 18.66 4.06
CA LYS A 40 15.37 17.19 4.24
C LYS A 40 14.00 16.52 4.10
N PRO A 41 13.40 16.49 2.90
CA PRO A 41 12.10 15.87 2.69
C PRO A 41 12.16 14.35 2.88
N TYR A 42 11.02 13.75 3.22
CA TYR A 42 10.79 12.31 3.16
C TYR A 42 9.77 12.02 2.06
N LEU A 43 10.12 11.17 1.10
CA LEU A 43 9.23 10.85 -0.01
C LEU A 43 8.23 9.78 0.41
N VAL A 44 6.97 10.17 0.53
CA VAL A 44 5.85 9.23 0.72
C VAL A 44 5.29 8.90 -0.66
N PRO A 45 5.35 7.63 -1.11
CA PRO A 45 4.82 7.25 -2.42
C PRO A 45 3.29 7.31 -2.43
N TYR A 46 2.71 7.17 -3.62
CA TYR A 46 1.26 7.11 -3.79
C TYR A 46 0.61 6.10 -2.82
N GLY A 47 -0.37 6.57 -2.05
CA GLY A 47 -1.07 5.78 -1.02
C GLY A 47 -0.22 5.36 0.19
N GLY A 48 1.02 5.84 0.32
CA GLY A 48 1.97 5.38 1.35
C GLY A 48 2.46 3.95 1.12
N SER A 49 2.18 3.37 -0.05
CA SER A 49 2.49 2.00 -0.41
C SER A 49 3.99 1.83 -0.62
N SER A 50 4.65 1.37 0.44
CA SER A 50 6.08 1.16 0.54
C SER A 50 6.34 -0.08 1.40
N PRO A 51 7.54 -0.69 1.33
CA PRO A 51 7.89 -1.81 2.21
C PRO A 51 7.64 -1.50 3.69
N THR A 52 7.97 -0.28 4.15
CA THR A 52 7.69 0.16 5.52
C THR A 52 6.20 0.35 5.78
N GLY A 53 5.46 0.98 4.85
CA GLY A 53 4.02 1.21 5.00
C GLY A 53 3.22 -0.10 5.07
N ALA A 54 3.61 -1.10 4.29
CA ALA A 54 2.98 -2.42 4.29
C ALA A 54 3.09 -3.12 5.66
N LEU A 55 4.15 -2.87 6.44
CA LEU A 55 4.28 -3.45 7.78
C LEU A 55 3.13 -3.07 8.71
N GLY A 56 2.56 -1.87 8.56
CA GLY A 56 1.40 -1.45 9.36
C GLY A 56 0.24 -2.44 9.22
N TYR A 57 -0.05 -2.88 8.00
CA TYR A 57 -1.09 -3.88 7.76
C TYR A 57 -0.64 -5.32 8.01
N ALA A 58 0.66 -5.61 7.95
CA ALA A 58 1.18 -6.91 8.42
C ALA A 58 0.90 -7.08 9.91
N PHE A 59 1.23 -6.09 10.75
CA PHE A 59 0.92 -6.12 12.17
C PHE A 59 -0.57 -5.96 12.47
N ALA A 60 -1.35 -5.28 11.61
CA ALA A 60 -2.81 -5.29 11.73
C ALA A 60 -3.40 -6.70 11.61
N MET A 61 -2.77 -7.61 10.86
CA MET A 61 -3.17 -9.03 10.84
C MET A 61 -2.94 -9.71 12.20
N GLU A 62 -1.82 -9.42 12.86
CA GLU A 62 -1.54 -9.91 14.21
C GLU A 62 -2.57 -9.37 15.21
N GLU A 63 -2.85 -8.06 15.16
CA GLU A 63 -3.90 -7.42 15.96
C GLU A 63 -5.26 -8.10 15.74
N PHE A 64 -5.64 -8.34 14.49
CA PHE A 64 -6.86 -9.04 14.12
C PHE A 64 -6.92 -10.45 14.71
N MET A 65 -5.86 -11.25 14.57
CA MET A 65 -5.80 -12.59 15.15
C MET A 65 -5.92 -12.58 16.68
N ASN A 66 -5.34 -11.58 17.33
CA ASN A 66 -5.41 -11.41 18.78
C ASN A 66 -6.82 -11.05 19.29
N GLN A 67 -7.70 -10.55 18.41
CA GLN A 67 -9.12 -10.35 18.73
C GLN A 67 -9.90 -11.68 18.85
N LYS A 68 -9.31 -12.81 18.42
CA LYS A 68 -9.92 -14.16 18.47
C LYS A 68 -11.26 -14.25 17.73
N VAL A 69 -11.43 -13.43 16.70
CA VAL A 69 -12.57 -13.50 15.78
C VAL A 69 -12.27 -14.58 14.74
N HIS A 70 -13.22 -15.50 14.53
CA HIS A 70 -13.13 -16.43 13.41
C HIS A 70 -13.60 -15.73 12.14
N ALA A 71 -12.73 -15.65 11.13
CA ALA A 71 -13.09 -15.21 9.79
C ALA A 71 -12.45 -16.10 8.74
N ASP A 72 -13.23 -16.53 7.76
CA ASP A 72 -12.74 -17.26 6.59
C ASP A 72 -12.23 -16.32 5.49
N TRP A 73 -12.69 -15.07 5.50
CA TRP A 73 -12.38 -14.06 4.48
C TRP A 73 -12.18 -12.68 5.11
N ILE A 74 -11.18 -11.97 4.62
CA ILE A 74 -10.96 -10.54 4.80
C ILE A 74 -11.09 -9.89 3.42
N VAL A 75 -12.03 -8.95 3.27
CA VAL A 75 -12.32 -8.26 2.01
C VAL A 75 -12.15 -6.77 2.20
N PHE A 76 -11.44 -6.10 1.29
CA PHE A 76 -11.10 -4.68 1.39
C PHE A 76 -10.82 -4.08 0.00
N GLY A 77 -10.84 -2.75 -0.11
CA GLY A 77 -10.47 -2.06 -1.34
C GLY A 77 -8.95 -2.04 -1.55
N THR A 78 -8.48 -2.32 -2.77
CA THR A 78 -7.06 -2.25 -3.15
C THR A 78 -6.86 -1.33 -4.34
N SER A 79 -5.81 -0.51 -4.26
CA SER A 79 -5.38 0.43 -5.31
C SER A 79 -3.86 0.36 -5.37
N SER A 80 -3.16 1.30 -4.73
CA SER A 80 -1.70 1.35 -4.60
C SER A 80 -1.04 0.12 -3.92
N GLY A 81 -1.82 -0.83 -3.40
CA GLY A 81 -1.33 -2.16 -3.00
C GLY A 81 -0.75 -2.28 -1.59
N GLY A 82 -0.41 -1.20 -0.88
CA GLY A 82 0.26 -1.26 0.43
C GLY A 82 -0.52 -2.02 1.50
N THR A 83 -1.82 -1.76 1.62
CA THR A 83 -2.73 -2.52 2.51
C THR A 83 -2.74 -4.00 2.15
N HIS A 84 -2.88 -4.30 0.85
CA HIS A 84 -2.98 -5.67 0.36
C HIS A 84 -1.69 -6.44 0.62
N ALA A 85 -0.54 -5.85 0.30
CA ALA A 85 0.77 -6.43 0.52
C ALA A 85 1.03 -6.69 2.00
N GLY A 86 0.66 -5.74 2.86
CA GLY A 86 0.75 -5.90 4.30
C GLY A 86 -0.09 -7.06 4.83
N LEU A 87 -1.37 -7.14 4.43
CA LEU A 87 -2.25 -8.23 4.86
C LEU A 87 -1.78 -9.60 4.35
N VAL A 88 -1.30 -9.70 3.10
CA VAL A 88 -0.75 -10.95 2.54
C VAL A 88 0.54 -11.35 3.26
N LEU A 89 1.43 -10.40 3.57
CA LEU A 89 2.62 -10.66 4.36
C LEU A 89 2.26 -11.11 5.78
N GLY A 90 1.38 -10.37 6.46
CA GLY A 90 0.90 -10.68 7.80
C GLY A 90 0.22 -12.05 7.85
N GLN A 91 -0.56 -12.40 6.83
CA GLN A 91 -1.18 -13.72 6.71
C GLN A 91 -0.14 -14.84 6.78
N ARG A 92 0.95 -14.72 6.00
CA ARG A 92 2.05 -15.70 5.98
C ARG A 92 2.85 -15.72 7.28
N VAL A 93 3.16 -14.56 7.85
CA VAL A 93 4.04 -14.41 9.03
C VAL A 93 3.34 -14.86 10.31
N PHE A 94 2.07 -14.47 10.50
CA PHE A 94 1.33 -14.75 11.72
C PHE A 94 0.46 -16.02 11.61
N GLY A 95 0.29 -16.58 10.42
CA GLY A 95 -0.40 -17.86 10.23
C GLY A 95 -1.92 -17.74 10.19
N PHE A 96 -2.44 -16.67 9.57
CA PHE A 96 -3.87 -16.57 9.31
C PHE A 96 -4.29 -17.54 8.19
N ASN A 97 -5.24 -18.44 8.50
CA ASN A 97 -5.66 -19.51 7.59
C ASN A 97 -6.81 -19.12 6.65
N GLY A 98 -7.44 -17.97 6.85
CA GLY A 98 -8.49 -17.47 5.96
C GLY A 98 -7.91 -16.90 4.66
N LYS A 99 -8.77 -16.30 3.85
CA LYS A 99 -8.40 -15.67 2.58
C LYS A 99 -8.40 -14.15 2.69
N VAL A 100 -7.44 -13.51 2.02
CA VAL A 100 -7.32 -12.06 1.93
C VAL A 100 -7.64 -11.68 0.48
N LEU A 101 -8.76 -10.98 0.25
CA LEU A 101 -9.24 -10.59 -1.07
C LEU A 101 -9.28 -9.07 -1.23
N GLY A 102 -8.44 -8.54 -2.12
CA GLY A 102 -8.50 -7.14 -2.53
C GLY A 102 -9.50 -6.94 -3.67
N ILE A 103 -10.47 -6.05 -3.49
CA ILE A 103 -11.34 -5.57 -4.57
C ILE A 103 -10.70 -4.33 -5.17
N SER A 104 -10.35 -4.37 -6.45
CA SER A 104 -9.78 -3.20 -7.12
C SER A 104 -10.71 -2.01 -7.03
N ILE A 105 -10.14 -0.81 -7.02
CA ILE A 105 -10.89 0.45 -7.18
C ILE A 105 -10.40 1.30 -8.35
N ASP A 106 -9.24 0.98 -8.95
CA ASP A 106 -8.63 1.81 -10.00
C ASP A 106 -7.51 1.15 -10.83
N GLU A 107 -7.13 -0.10 -10.56
CA GLU A 107 -6.01 -0.79 -11.25
C GLU A 107 -6.39 -2.20 -11.72
N PRO A 108 -5.82 -2.71 -12.82
CA PRO A 108 -6.10 -4.06 -13.30
C PRO A 108 -5.69 -5.17 -12.32
N GLU A 109 -6.39 -6.30 -12.32
CA GLU A 109 -6.12 -7.47 -11.47
C GLU A 109 -4.68 -7.97 -11.67
N GLU A 110 -4.24 -8.11 -12.92
CA GLU A 110 -2.88 -8.57 -13.23
C GLU A 110 -1.82 -7.61 -12.66
N TRP A 111 -2.04 -6.31 -12.80
CA TRP A 111 -1.15 -5.30 -12.25
C TRP A 111 -1.10 -5.39 -10.72
N LEU A 112 -2.26 -5.49 -10.08
CA LEU A 112 -2.38 -5.62 -8.63
C LEU A 112 -1.65 -6.85 -8.11
N LYS A 113 -1.86 -8.01 -8.71
CA LYS A 113 -1.23 -9.27 -8.28
C LYS A 113 0.29 -9.18 -8.37
N ASN A 114 0.82 -8.66 -9.48
CA ASN A 114 2.25 -8.46 -9.68
C ASN A 114 2.84 -7.43 -8.69
N HIS A 115 2.17 -6.29 -8.54
CA HIS A 115 2.65 -5.20 -7.69
C HIS A 115 2.62 -5.59 -6.19
N VAL A 116 1.51 -6.17 -5.75
CA VAL A 116 1.30 -6.59 -4.35
C VAL A 116 2.26 -7.71 -3.97
N SER A 117 2.49 -8.70 -4.82
CA SER A 117 3.41 -9.80 -4.51
C SER A 117 4.86 -9.30 -4.39
N ALA A 118 5.29 -8.40 -5.29
CA ALA A 118 6.59 -7.76 -5.19
C ALA A 118 6.71 -6.93 -3.91
N LEU A 119 5.73 -6.09 -3.61
CA LEU A 119 5.73 -5.22 -2.43
C LEU A 119 5.71 -6.02 -1.11
N ALA A 120 4.96 -7.12 -1.04
CA ALA A 120 4.95 -8.02 0.12
C ALA A 120 6.32 -8.68 0.32
N SER A 121 6.97 -9.08 -0.77
CA SER A 121 8.32 -9.66 -0.73
C SER A 121 9.34 -8.64 -0.21
N ASP A 122 9.30 -7.40 -0.70
CA ASP A 122 10.20 -6.34 -0.26
C ASP A 122 9.92 -5.92 1.20
N ALA A 123 8.65 -5.88 1.61
CA ALA A 123 8.26 -5.61 2.99
C ALA A 123 8.80 -6.69 3.96
N SER A 124 8.84 -7.96 3.53
CA SER A 124 9.30 -9.08 4.36
C SER A 124 10.76 -8.93 4.81
N GLU A 125 11.62 -8.27 4.02
CA GLU A 125 13.03 -8.04 4.37
C GLU A 125 13.20 -7.16 5.61
N ARG A 126 12.18 -6.37 5.95
CA ARG A 126 12.17 -5.56 7.18
C ARG A 126 11.90 -6.38 8.43
N LEU A 127 11.35 -7.59 8.28
CA LEU A 127 11.06 -8.53 9.36
C LEU A 127 12.13 -9.63 9.49
N GLY A 128 13.06 -9.74 8.54
CA GLY A 128 14.14 -10.71 8.57
C GLY A 128 14.55 -11.17 7.17
N LYS A 129 14.73 -12.49 7.00
CA LYS A 129 15.05 -13.07 5.69
C LYS A 129 13.87 -12.85 4.74
N ARG A 130 14.17 -12.42 3.50
CA ARG A 130 13.19 -12.27 2.43
C ARG A 130 12.32 -13.53 2.30
N ILE A 131 11.01 -13.32 2.24
CA ILE A 131 9.99 -14.28 1.86
C ILE A 131 9.51 -13.87 0.48
N ASP A 132 9.68 -14.74 -0.50
CA ASP A 132 9.21 -14.47 -1.85
C ASP A 132 7.72 -14.80 -1.97
N PHE A 133 6.96 -13.83 -2.49
CA PHE A 133 5.56 -13.96 -2.86
C PHE A 133 5.42 -13.90 -4.37
N THR A 134 4.59 -14.78 -4.91
CA THR A 134 4.24 -14.84 -6.32
C THR A 134 2.87 -14.22 -6.58
N PRO A 135 2.58 -13.76 -7.81
CA PRO A 135 1.27 -13.20 -8.15
C PRO A 135 0.11 -14.16 -7.84
N ASP A 136 0.31 -15.47 -7.96
CA ASP A 136 -0.72 -16.49 -7.71
C ASP A 136 -1.10 -16.62 -6.22
N GLU A 137 -0.28 -16.10 -5.31
CA GLU A 137 -0.58 -16.03 -3.88
C GLU A 137 -1.44 -14.81 -3.52
N VAL A 138 -1.67 -13.90 -4.46
CA VAL A 138 -2.46 -12.67 -4.25
C VAL A 138 -3.85 -12.85 -4.86
N LEU A 139 -4.90 -12.69 -4.05
CA LEU A 139 -6.28 -12.68 -4.53
C LEU A 139 -6.73 -11.24 -4.76
N ALA A 140 -6.91 -10.86 -6.01
CA ALA A 140 -7.50 -9.59 -6.41
C ALA A 140 -8.72 -9.82 -7.30
N ASN A 141 -9.63 -8.84 -7.36
CA ASN A 141 -10.81 -8.89 -8.24
C ASN A 141 -11.11 -7.48 -8.76
N GLU A 142 -11.17 -7.33 -10.09
CA GLU A 142 -11.43 -6.05 -10.76
C GLU A 142 -12.88 -5.87 -11.27
N ASN A 143 -13.75 -6.86 -11.10
CA ASN A 143 -15.10 -6.89 -11.72
C ASN A 143 -16.12 -5.90 -11.15
N TYR A 144 -15.69 -4.98 -10.28
CA TYR A 144 -16.55 -4.02 -9.59
C TYR A 144 -16.18 -2.56 -9.91
N CYS A 145 -15.22 -2.34 -10.81
CA CYS A 145 -14.79 -1.02 -11.29
C CYS A 145 -15.37 -0.70 -12.67
#